data_AF-A0A7W0HMC7-F1
#
_entry.id   AF-A0A7W0HMC7-F1
#
_cell.length_a   1.000
_cell.length_b   1.000
_cell.length_c   1.000
_cell.angle_alpha   90.00
_cell.angle_beta   90.00
_cell.angle_gamma   90.00
#
_symmetry.space_group_name_H-M   'P 1'
#
loop_
_entity.id
_entity.type
_entity.pdbx_description
1 polymer ?
#
loop_
_entity_poly.entity_id
_entity_poly.type
_entity_poly.pdbx_seq_one_letter_code
_entity_poly.pdbx_strand_id
1 'polypeptide(L)'
;MQSFFSFLMDWANSEDYSEYISGYIIENNKFETFRNDLAKIREGVILYSGLTHNPNLNEIGSWKSELNIFLDTEMLYHFAGYNGILFKSNFDDFFNLVTEINQKSKKKLIRLRYFSEVKDRIERFFTKAEYIVRGQGAPDPRTTAMLTVIEGCKNSSDVNEKKTEFYEFLKRNGITEESGPTVSDEDNFKYNIIDLETIKDLSDEFGQDISENISALNYISILRKENNQKNFYNIPYILLTGNSTTAKVAWHAKVKDEGTVPLATNLYWITNKFWFKLNKGFGENAFPNSLSIITKAQTNLSSILNESVGAKFDELNTQFKNGELTEEQAKARLVNLRSQARKPEEIKQDEIKSILSTISEDSIERFMREQEISKKQAEMHCQENTELKAEIERKKAEIKQTEMKKNKAEQQALSTSLNSYEMLLAEKKESNDTLRKNKEFYDRIVNKKINTHKGIIALVVVGYYIVTFGLIYKYSWNVMEQFTYIINGAMPIVLFFLYSLIFEKKPNILEYIPAKKEKIRSLVYSDFNFEVEKLETLPLEIADLEKKINDIKST
;
A
#
# COMPACT_ATOMS: atom_id res chain seq x y z
N MET A 1 -0.08 11.19 -43.47
CA MET A 1 0.04 10.07 -44.44
C MET A 1 1.43 10.04 -45.07
N GLN A 2 1.91 11.14 -45.66
CA GLN A 2 3.27 11.22 -46.23
C GLN A 2 4.39 10.86 -45.21
N SER A 3 4.31 11.35 -43.97
CA SER A 3 5.30 11.01 -42.93
C SER A 3 5.31 9.52 -42.55
N PHE A 4 4.14 8.86 -42.58
CA PHE A 4 4.04 7.41 -42.37
C PHE A 4 4.74 6.64 -43.50
N PHE A 5 4.56 7.06 -44.76
CA PHE A 5 5.29 6.46 -45.89
C PHE A 5 6.80 6.70 -45.77
N SER A 6 7.25 7.91 -45.46
CA SER A 6 8.67 8.22 -45.25
C SER A 6 9.26 7.36 -44.12
N PHE A 7 8.50 7.15 -43.04
CA PHE A 7 8.90 6.29 -41.92
C PHE A 7 9.08 4.83 -42.39
N LEU A 8 8.16 4.30 -43.19
CA LEU A 8 8.29 2.94 -43.72
C LEU A 8 9.48 2.79 -44.68
N MET A 9 9.81 3.84 -45.43
CA MET A 9 10.84 3.87 -46.48
C MET A 9 12.27 4.08 -45.97
N ASP A 10 12.47 4.22 -44.65
CA ASP A 10 13.77 4.51 -44.02
C ASP A 10 14.43 5.81 -44.47
N TRP A 11 13.62 6.81 -44.85
CA TRP A 11 14.13 8.13 -45.21
C TRP A 11 14.46 8.93 -43.95
N ALA A 12 15.61 9.61 -43.92
CA ALA A 12 16.04 10.38 -42.74
C ALA A 12 15.12 11.57 -42.41
N ASN A 13 14.34 12.06 -43.39
CA ASN A 13 13.42 13.19 -43.21
C ASN A 13 12.06 12.76 -42.62
N SER A 14 11.94 11.58 -42.01
CA SER A 14 10.67 10.98 -41.59
C SER A 14 10.21 11.31 -40.17
N GLU A 15 10.66 12.41 -39.58
CA GLU A 15 10.44 12.67 -38.15
C GLU A 15 9.13 13.37 -37.79
N ASP A 16 8.47 14.03 -38.76
CA ASP A 16 7.15 14.63 -38.51
C ASP A 16 6.15 13.57 -38.04
N TYR A 17 5.62 13.77 -36.84
CA TYR A 17 4.72 12.83 -36.17
C TYR A 17 5.32 11.45 -35.89
N SER A 18 6.64 11.30 -35.91
CA SER A 18 7.30 10.00 -35.76
C SER A 18 7.07 9.37 -34.39
N GLU A 19 6.87 10.17 -33.34
CA GLU A 19 6.43 9.75 -32.02
C GLU A 19 5.03 9.14 -32.07
N TYR A 20 4.08 9.78 -32.77
CA TYR A 20 2.70 9.28 -32.91
C TYR A 20 2.63 8.05 -33.82
N ILE A 21 3.41 8.03 -34.90
CA ILE A 21 3.53 6.87 -35.80
C ILE A 21 4.09 5.68 -35.03
N SER A 22 5.16 5.88 -34.27
CA SER A 22 5.78 4.83 -33.47
C SER A 22 4.83 4.34 -32.39
N GLY A 23 4.16 5.26 -31.68
CA GLY A 23 3.13 4.94 -30.69
C GLY A 23 1.98 4.11 -31.29
N TYR A 24 1.44 4.53 -32.43
CA TYR A 24 0.38 3.81 -33.14
C TYR A 24 0.79 2.39 -33.54
N ILE A 25 2.00 2.20 -34.07
CA ILE A 25 2.52 0.87 -34.46
C ILE A 25 2.62 -0.03 -33.22
N ILE A 26 3.16 0.48 -32.11
CA ILE A 26 3.36 -0.31 -30.89
C ILE A 26 2.02 -0.64 -30.23
N GLU A 27 1.08 0.30 -30.19
CA GLU A 27 -0.27 0.08 -29.65
C GLU A 27 -1.04 -1.01 -30.40
N ASN A 28 -0.84 -1.13 -31.71
CA ASN A 28 -1.56 -2.09 -32.53
C ASN A 28 -0.82 -3.43 -32.72
N ASN A 29 0.40 -3.57 -32.17
CA ASN A 29 1.25 -4.75 -32.33
C ASN A 29 0.64 -6.06 -31.76
N LYS A 30 -0.37 -6.00 -30.88
CA LYS A 30 -1.07 -7.19 -30.38
C LYS A 30 -1.94 -7.88 -31.43
N PHE A 31 -2.34 -7.16 -32.48
CA PHE A 31 -3.23 -7.67 -33.50
C PHE A 31 -2.43 -8.41 -34.57
N GLU A 32 -2.64 -9.72 -34.68
CA GLU A 32 -1.91 -10.57 -35.62
C GLU A 32 -2.07 -10.11 -37.08
N THR A 33 -3.27 -9.69 -37.47
CA THR A 33 -3.55 -9.14 -38.80
C THR A 33 -2.70 -7.90 -39.08
N PHE A 34 -2.61 -6.98 -38.11
CA PHE A 34 -1.81 -5.77 -38.23
C PHE A 34 -0.32 -6.06 -38.37
N ARG A 35 0.22 -7.01 -37.58
CA ARG A 35 1.62 -7.44 -37.70
C ARG A 35 1.92 -8.01 -39.08
N ASN A 36 1.04 -8.88 -39.58
CA ASN A 36 1.20 -9.51 -40.88
C ASN A 36 1.09 -8.50 -42.03
N ASP A 37 0.20 -7.52 -41.91
CA ASP A 37 0.06 -6.46 -42.91
C ASP A 37 1.31 -5.55 -42.92
N LEU A 38 1.81 -5.17 -41.74
CA LEU A 38 3.07 -4.42 -41.64
C LEU A 38 4.25 -5.20 -42.23
N ALA A 39 4.37 -6.49 -41.93
CA ALA A 39 5.42 -7.35 -42.49
C ALA A 39 5.37 -7.35 -44.03
N LYS A 40 4.20 -7.59 -44.63
CA LYS A 40 4.02 -7.55 -46.08
C LYS A 40 4.34 -6.19 -46.69
N ILE A 41 3.90 -5.10 -46.04
CA ILE A 41 4.24 -3.74 -46.46
C ILE A 41 5.76 -3.57 -46.46
N ARG A 42 6.44 -4.06 -45.42
CA ARG A 42 7.89 -3.96 -45.29
C ARG A 42 8.62 -4.75 -46.37
N GLU A 43 8.19 -5.97 -46.66
CA GLU A 43 8.73 -6.78 -47.77
C GLU A 43 8.60 -6.03 -49.10
N GLY A 44 7.41 -5.47 -49.36
CA GLY A 44 7.15 -4.64 -50.54
C GLY A 44 8.06 -3.41 -50.61
N VAL A 45 8.29 -2.73 -49.50
CA VAL A 45 9.21 -1.58 -49.40
C VAL A 45 10.66 -1.98 -49.69
N ILE A 46 11.13 -3.10 -49.16
CA ILE A 46 12.49 -3.61 -49.42
C ILE A 46 12.65 -3.93 -50.91
N LEU A 47 11.69 -4.63 -51.49
CA LEU A 47 11.67 -4.94 -52.93
C LEU A 47 11.66 -3.67 -53.78
N TYR A 48 10.74 -2.74 -53.50
CA TYR A 48 10.63 -1.49 -54.24
C TYR A 48 11.92 -0.64 -54.14
N SER A 49 12.47 -0.49 -52.93
CA SER A 49 13.72 0.25 -52.70
C SER A 49 14.91 -0.40 -53.39
N GLY A 50 14.96 -1.74 -53.39
CA GLY A 50 15.99 -2.53 -54.06
C GLY A 50 15.93 -2.41 -55.57
N LEU A 51 14.75 -2.56 -56.18
CA LEU A 51 14.55 -2.48 -57.63
C LEU A 51 14.78 -1.06 -58.16
N THR A 52 14.32 -0.03 -57.45
CA THR A 52 14.43 1.38 -57.89
C THR A 52 15.88 1.87 -57.89
N HIS A 53 16.72 1.38 -56.97
CA HIS A 53 18.07 1.91 -56.76
C HIS A 53 19.19 0.94 -57.15
N ASN A 54 18.86 -0.24 -57.69
CA ASN A 54 19.87 -1.18 -58.19
C ASN A 54 19.91 -1.12 -59.73
N PRO A 55 20.93 -0.49 -60.32
CA PRO A 55 21.01 -0.32 -61.76
C PRO A 55 21.29 -1.64 -62.51
N ASN A 56 21.69 -2.71 -61.81
CA ASN A 56 22.01 -4.00 -62.44
C ASN A 56 21.50 -5.19 -61.62
N LEU A 57 20.29 -5.66 -61.96
CA LEU A 57 19.64 -6.80 -61.31
C LEU A 57 20.42 -8.11 -61.50
N ASN A 58 21.22 -8.24 -62.57
CA ASN A 58 22.02 -9.43 -62.82
C ASN A 58 23.19 -9.60 -61.82
N GLU A 59 23.47 -8.57 -61.02
CA GLU A 59 24.49 -8.62 -59.96
C GLU A 59 23.91 -8.83 -58.57
N ILE A 60 22.62 -9.14 -58.47
CA ILE A 60 22.00 -9.56 -57.21
C ILE A 60 22.61 -10.90 -56.76
N GLY A 61 22.85 -11.04 -55.47
CA GLY A 61 23.48 -12.21 -54.85
C GLY A 61 24.98 -12.07 -54.56
N SER A 62 25.64 -11.00 -55.03
CA SER A 62 27.06 -10.74 -54.72
C SER A 62 27.36 -9.25 -54.57
N TRP A 63 28.19 -8.90 -53.59
CA TRP A 63 28.76 -7.56 -53.43
C TRP A 63 30.16 -7.53 -54.04
N LYS A 64 30.51 -6.45 -54.77
CA LYS A 64 31.74 -6.40 -55.59
C LYS A 64 32.67 -5.21 -55.33
N SER A 65 32.14 -4.11 -54.81
CA SER A 65 32.87 -2.86 -54.59
C SER A 65 33.48 -2.80 -53.19
N GLU A 66 34.55 -2.02 -53.03
CA GLU A 66 35.05 -1.69 -51.69
C GLU A 66 34.20 -0.57 -51.09
N LEU A 67 33.80 -0.73 -49.83
CA LEU A 67 33.04 0.27 -49.07
C LEU A 67 33.62 0.39 -47.66
N ASN A 68 34.01 1.61 -47.27
CA ASN A 68 34.37 1.92 -45.90
C ASN A 68 33.17 2.60 -45.22
N ILE A 69 32.72 2.01 -44.12
CA ILE A 69 31.60 2.52 -43.33
C ILE A 69 32.19 3.08 -42.04
N PHE A 70 32.10 4.39 -41.88
CA PHE A 70 32.47 5.07 -40.65
C PHE A 70 31.31 4.98 -39.67
N LEU A 71 31.58 4.57 -38.44
CA LEU A 71 30.60 4.37 -37.38
C LEU A 71 30.69 5.55 -36.42
N ASP A 72 29.54 6.15 -36.14
CA ASP A 72 29.42 7.14 -35.08
C ASP A 72 29.42 6.48 -33.68
N THR A 73 29.53 7.30 -32.64
CA THR A 73 29.63 6.87 -31.23
C THR A 73 28.45 5.97 -30.83
N GLU A 74 27.23 6.36 -31.23
CA GLU A 74 25.99 5.66 -30.93
C GLU A 74 25.99 4.25 -31.54
N MET A 75 26.53 4.11 -32.76
CA MET A 75 26.63 2.81 -33.45
C MET A 75 27.55 1.86 -32.72
N LEU A 76 28.69 2.36 -32.23
CA LEU A 76 29.64 1.56 -31.45
C LEU A 76 29.02 1.14 -30.11
N TYR A 77 28.25 2.02 -29.47
CA TYR A 77 27.52 1.69 -28.23
C TYR A 77 26.34 0.74 -28.44
N HIS A 78 25.64 0.81 -29.58
CA HIS A 78 24.66 -0.20 -29.96
C HIS A 78 25.32 -1.57 -30.11
N PHE A 79 26.46 -1.64 -30.82
CA PHE A 79 27.15 -2.90 -31.03
C PHE A 79 27.65 -3.54 -29.73
N ALA A 80 28.17 -2.73 -28.80
CA ALA A 80 28.56 -3.18 -27.47
C ALA A 80 27.37 -3.52 -26.55
N GLY A 81 26.14 -3.17 -26.94
CA GLY A 81 24.92 -3.42 -26.15
C GLY A 81 24.65 -2.41 -25.03
N TYR A 82 25.39 -1.31 -24.95
CA TYR A 82 25.24 -0.33 -23.89
C TYR A 82 23.89 0.40 -23.94
N ASN A 83 23.36 0.64 -25.15
CA ASN A 83 22.08 1.32 -25.35
C ASN A 83 20.84 0.41 -25.20
N GLY A 84 21.02 -0.92 -25.09
CA GLY A 84 19.93 -1.89 -24.99
C GLY A 84 20.07 -3.09 -25.93
N ILE A 85 19.34 -4.16 -25.62
CA ILE A 85 19.41 -5.44 -26.36
C ILE A 85 18.85 -5.29 -27.76
N LEU A 86 17.79 -4.50 -27.94
CA LEU A 86 17.16 -4.34 -29.26
C LEU A 86 18.08 -3.57 -30.23
N PHE A 87 18.73 -2.50 -29.75
CA PHE A 87 19.74 -1.79 -30.52
C PHE A 87 20.91 -2.71 -30.92
N LYS A 88 21.37 -3.55 -29.99
CA LYS A 88 22.40 -4.55 -30.27
C LYS A 88 21.97 -5.54 -31.33
N SER A 89 20.78 -6.13 -31.20
CA SER A 89 20.24 -7.08 -32.17
C SER A 89 20.18 -6.47 -33.57
N ASN A 90 19.76 -5.20 -33.68
CA ASN A 90 19.71 -4.54 -34.98
C ASN A 90 21.10 -4.34 -35.58
N PHE A 91 22.09 -4.04 -34.74
CA PHE A 91 23.47 -3.88 -35.21
C PHE A 91 24.09 -5.23 -35.57
N ASP A 92 23.81 -6.28 -34.81
CA ASP A 92 24.26 -7.64 -35.09
C ASP A 92 23.73 -8.12 -36.45
N ASP A 93 22.47 -7.84 -36.80
CA ASP A 93 21.92 -8.14 -38.12
C ASP A 93 22.75 -7.49 -39.24
N PHE A 94 23.04 -6.20 -39.13
CA PHE A 94 23.89 -5.47 -40.06
C PHE A 94 25.31 -6.08 -40.14
N PHE A 95 25.92 -6.31 -38.98
CA PHE A 95 27.28 -6.84 -38.88
C PHE A 95 27.39 -8.26 -39.47
N ASN A 96 26.35 -9.08 -39.31
CA ASN A 96 26.28 -10.40 -39.92
C ASN A 96 26.26 -10.32 -41.46
N LEU A 97 25.52 -9.36 -42.04
CA LEU A 97 25.54 -9.12 -43.50
C LEU A 97 26.90 -8.65 -43.98
N VAL A 98 27.57 -7.76 -43.24
CA VAL A 98 28.95 -7.31 -43.52
C VAL A 98 29.92 -8.49 -43.51
N THR A 99 29.79 -9.36 -42.51
CA THR A 99 30.62 -10.56 -42.36
C THR A 99 30.39 -11.52 -43.51
N GLU A 100 29.14 -11.78 -43.89
CA GLU A 100 28.80 -12.63 -45.03
C GLU A 100 29.37 -12.10 -46.35
N ILE A 101 29.25 -10.79 -46.61
CA ILE A 101 29.82 -10.13 -47.80
C ILE A 101 31.33 -10.37 -47.86
N ASN A 102 32.02 -10.16 -46.74
CA ASN A 102 33.46 -10.32 -46.67
C ASN A 102 33.90 -11.79 -46.78
N GLN A 103 33.13 -12.75 -46.23
CA GLN A 103 33.42 -14.18 -46.32
C GLN A 103 33.24 -14.73 -47.75
N LYS A 104 32.26 -14.21 -48.50
CA LYS A 104 32.01 -14.62 -49.90
C LYS A 104 33.05 -14.05 -50.89
N SER A 105 33.86 -13.10 -50.47
CA SER A 105 34.87 -12.44 -51.31
C SER A 105 36.29 -12.90 -50.97
N LYS A 106 37.18 -12.89 -51.97
CA LYS A 106 38.62 -13.15 -51.76
C LYS A 106 39.34 -12.00 -51.03
N LYS A 107 38.72 -10.81 -50.99
CA LYS A 107 39.24 -9.60 -50.34
C LYS A 107 38.19 -9.06 -49.38
N LYS A 108 38.62 -8.41 -48.29
CA LYS A 108 37.72 -7.67 -47.38
C LYS A 108 37.18 -6.44 -48.13
N LEU A 109 35.94 -6.55 -48.62
CA LEU A 109 35.25 -5.52 -49.40
C LEU A 109 34.65 -4.43 -48.51
N ILE A 110 34.06 -4.82 -47.38
CA ILE A 110 33.47 -3.87 -46.44
C ILE A 110 34.37 -3.72 -45.21
N ARG A 111 34.76 -2.48 -44.91
CA ARG A 111 35.58 -2.13 -43.75
C ARG A 111 34.78 -1.21 -42.83
N LEU A 112 34.72 -1.57 -41.55
CA LEU A 112 34.08 -0.75 -40.52
C LEU A 112 35.17 0.05 -39.80
N ARG A 113 34.98 1.36 -39.68
CA ARG A 113 35.96 2.29 -39.12
C ARG A 113 35.29 3.34 -38.24
N TYR A 114 36.05 4.10 -37.47
CA TYR A 114 35.56 5.30 -36.79
C TYR A 114 36.66 6.36 -36.80
N PHE A 115 36.26 7.64 -36.79
CA PHE A 115 37.22 8.73 -36.80
C PHE A 115 37.87 8.94 -35.42
N SER A 116 39.06 9.53 -35.37
CA SER A 116 39.75 9.85 -34.10
C SER A 116 38.91 10.72 -33.16
N GLU A 117 38.04 11.59 -33.68
CA GLU A 117 37.11 12.39 -32.88
C GLU A 117 36.09 11.53 -32.14
N VAL A 118 35.68 10.38 -32.73
CA VAL A 118 34.80 9.40 -32.08
C VAL A 118 35.51 8.76 -30.90
N LYS A 119 36.80 8.44 -31.05
CA LYS A 119 37.62 7.94 -29.95
C LYS A 119 37.71 8.95 -28.81
N ASP A 120 37.94 10.21 -29.12
CA ASP A 120 38.01 11.27 -28.11
C ASP A 120 36.67 11.42 -27.38
N ARG A 121 35.53 11.28 -28.08
CA ARG A 121 34.19 11.24 -27.45
C ARG A 121 34.05 10.04 -26.51
N ILE A 122 34.53 8.86 -26.91
CA ILE A 122 34.50 7.65 -26.08
C ILE A 122 35.38 7.82 -24.83
N GLU A 123 36.59 8.35 -24.97
CA GLU A 123 37.47 8.61 -23.82
C GLU A 123 36.83 9.60 -22.84
N ARG A 124 36.23 10.69 -23.34
CA ARG A 124 35.48 11.65 -22.49
C ARG A 124 34.31 10.98 -21.80
N PHE A 125 33.58 10.11 -22.49
CA PHE A 125 32.46 9.35 -21.93
C PHE A 125 32.89 8.45 -20.77
N PHE A 126 33.93 7.63 -20.95
CA PHE A 126 34.45 6.77 -19.87
C PHE A 126 35.08 7.57 -18.73
N THR A 127 35.75 8.68 -19.03
CA THR A 127 36.25 9.62 -18.01
C THR A 127 35.09 10.15 -17.16
N LYS A 128 33.97 10.53 -17.80
CA LYS A 128 32.77 10.98 -17.08
C LYS A 128 32.16 9.86 -16.23
N ALA A 129 32.16 8.62 -16.71
CA ALA A 129 31.73 7.46 -15.94
C ALA A 129 32.58 7.27 -14.66
N GLU A 130 33.91 7.43 -14.74
CA GLU A 130 34.78 7.39 -13.57
C GLU A 130 34.43 8.45 -12.52
N TYR A 131 34.16 9.69 -12.96
CA TYR A 131 33.72 10.77 -12.05
C TYR A 131 32.40 10.44 -11.35
N ILE A 132 31.46 9.82 -12.07
CA ILE A 132 30.16 9.42 -11.52
C ILE A 132 30.35 8.33 -10.45
N VAL A 133 31.17 7.29 -10.73
CA VAL A 133 31.44 6.20 -9.77
C VAL A 133 32.12 6.72 -8.50
N ARG A 134 32.94 7.78 -8.59
CA ARG A 134 33.54 8.46 -7.43
C ARG A 134 32.55 9.32 -6.61
N GLY A 135 31.28 9.37 -7.00
CA GLY A 135 30.26 10.22 -6.35
C GLY A 135 30.41 11.72 -6.65
N GLN A 136 31.23 12.08 -7.64
CA GLN A 136 31.51 13.47 -8.01
C GLN A 136 30.61 13.98 -9.15
N GLY A 137 29.61 13.20 -9.51
CA GLY A 137 28.70 13.53 -10.59
C GLY A 137 27.49 12.62 -10.64
N ALA A 138 26.53 13.03 -11.44
CA ALA A 138 25.28 12.34 -11.67
C ALA A 138 25.24 11.92 -13.14
N PRO A 139 24.83 10.69 -13.49
CA PRO A 139 24.61 10.32 -14.89
C PRO A 139 23.50 11.18 -15.50
N ASP A 140 23.71 11.60 -16.74
CA ASP A 140 22.70 12.27 -17.57
C ASP A 140 21.54 11.28 -17.82
N PRO A 141 20.31 11.62 -17.43
CA PRO A 141 19.13 10.79 -17.63
C PRO A 141 18.86 10.36 -19.08
N ARG A 142 19.32 11.13 -20.08
CA ARG A 142 19.20 10.80 -21.52
C ARG A 142 20.00 9.56 -21.93
N THR A 143 21.10 9.30 -21.23
CA THR A 143 22.12 8.33 -21.66
C THR A 143 21.95 6.97 -20.98
N THR A 144 21.14 6.08 -21.57
CA THR A 144 21.00 4.69 -21.08
C THR A 144 22.32 3.92 -21.11
N ALA A 145 23.20 4.21 -22.08
CA ALA A 145 24.56 3.68 -22.12
C ALA A 145 25.38 3.98 -20.86
N MET A 146 25.26 5.19 -20.30
CA MET A 146 26.04 5.56 -19.11
C MET A 146 25.65 4.70 -17.92
N LEU A 147 24.34 4.44 -17.75
CA LEU A 147 23.84 3.55 -16.69
C LEU A 147 24.40 2.13 -16.85
N THR A 148 24.37 1.57 -18.05
CA THR A 148 24.94 0.24 -18.34
C THR A 148 26.46 0.19 -18.08
N VAL A 149 27.20 1.26 -18.39
CA VAL A 149 28.65 1.31 -18.18
C VAL A 149 29.01 1.43 -16.70
N ILE A 150 28.29 2.24 -15.91
CA ILE A 150 28.57 2.36 -14.46
C ILE A 150 27.99 1.20 -13.64
N GLU A 151 27.07 0.41 -14.20
CA GLU A 151 26.43 -0.70 -13.51
C GLU A 151 27.48 -1.73 -13.02
N GLY A 152 27.44 -2.05 -11.72
CA GLY A 152 28.38 -2.97 -11.09
C GLY A 152 29.78 -2.41 -10.79
N CYS A 153 30.08 -1.17 -11.20
CA CYS A 153 31.37 -0.52 -10.93
C CYS A 153 31.39 0.06 -9.51
N LYS A 154 32.40 -0.29 -8.71
CA LYS A 154 32.65 0.21 -7.35
C LYS A 154 33.71 1.30 -7.33
N ASN A 155 34.67 1.25 -8.24
CA ASN A 155 35.77 2.19 -8.32
C ASN A 155 36.14 2.48 -9.79
N SER A 156 37.03 3.45 -10.02
CA SER A 156 37.43 3.84 -11.38
C SER A 156 38.20 2.77 -12.15
N SER A 157 38.87 1.83 -11.47
CA SER A 157 39.53 0.71 -12.13
C SER A 157 38.51 -0.17 -12.85
N ASP A 158 37.34 -0.40 -12.26
CA ASP A 158 36.27 -1.20 -12.86
C ASP A 158 35.75 -0.55 -14.16
N VAL A 159 35.65 0.79 -14.16
CA VAL A 159 35.27 1.56 -15.36
C VAL A 159 36.36 1.47 -16.45
N ASN A 160 37.63 1.54 -16.06
CA ASN A 160 38.75 1.41 -16.98
C ASN A 160 38.89 -0.01 -17.56
N GLU A 161 38.52 -1.04 -16.79
CA GLU A 161 38.41 -2.42 -17.28
C GLU A 161 37.35 -2.52 -18.38
N LYS A 162 36.14 -2.01 -18.15
CA LYS A 162 35.08 -1.95 -19.18
C LYS A 162 35.49 -1.14 -20.42
N LYS A 163 36.27 -0.06 -20.25
CA LYS A 163 36.84 0.70 -21.38
C LYS A 163 37.80 -0.17 -22.20
N THR A 164 38.66 -0.91 -21.52
CA THR A 164 39.64 -1.82 -22.16
C THR A 164 38.91 -2.93 -22.90
N GLU A 165 37.93 -3.57 -22.27
CA GLU A 165 37.07 -4.60 -22.88
C GLU A 165 36.34 -4.08 -24.12
N PHE A 166 35.86 -2.84 -24.08
CA PHE A 166 35.19 -2.20 -25.20
C PHE A 166 36.12 -2.04 -26.41
N TYR A 167 37.34 -1.51 -26.24
CA TYR A 167 38.29 -1.40 -27.36
C TYR A 167 38.78 -2.77 -27.85
N GLU A 168 38.97 -3.73 -26.96
CA GLU A 168 39.28 -5.11 -27.35
C GLU A 168 38.13 -5.74 -28.15
N PHE A 169 36.88 -5.47 -27.77
CA PHE A 169 35.70 -5.88 -28.51
C PHE A 169 35.68 -5.26 -29.93
N LEU A 170 35.94 -3.96 -30.08
CA LEU A 170 36.02 -3.32 -31.39
C LEU A 170 37.13 -3.94 -32.26
N LYS A 171 38.32 -4.13 -31.69
CA LYS A 171 39.48 -4.72 -32.37
C LYS A 171 39.22 -6.16 -32.82
N ARG A 172 38.65 -6.99 -31.95
CA ARG A 172 38.30 -8.39 -32.26
C ARG A 172 37.30 -8.50 -33.42
N ASN A 173 36.39 -7.54 -33.52
CA ASN A 173 35.41 -7.46 -34.60
C ASN A 173 35.92 -6.72 -35.84
N GLY A 174 37.20 -6.34 -35.87
CA GLY A 174 37.84 -5.74 -37.04
C GLY A 174 37.36 -4.33 -37.37
N ILE A 175 36.90 -3.60 -36.34
CA ILE A 175 36.58 -2.17 -36.38
C ILE A 175 37.83 -1.39 -35.95
N THR A 176 38.27 -0.44 -36.77
CA THR A 176 39.55 0.27 -36.56
C THR A 176 39.41 1.78 -36.62
N GLU A 177 40.19 2.48 -35.82
CA GLU A 177 40.36 3.94 -35.89
C GLU A 177 41.02 4.36 -37.21
N GLU A 178 40.59 5.50 -37.76
CA GLU A 178 41.24 6.19 -38.87
C GLU A 178 41.15 7.71 -38.65
N SER A 179 42.24 8.44 -38.91
CA SER A 179 42.23 9.90 -38.82
C SER A 179 41.45 10.52 -39.97
N GLY A 180 40.72 11.61 -39.70
CA GLY A 180 40.02 12.37 -40.73
C GLY A 180 40.97 13.00 -41.76
N PRO A 181 40.49 13.30 -42.98
CA PRO A 181 41.28 14.00 -43.98
C PRO A 181 41.60 15.44 -43.54
N THR A 182 42.81 15.90 -43.88
CA THR A 182 43.23 17.28 -43.60
C THR A 182 42.52 18.25 -44.55
N VAL A 183 41.59 19.03 -44.00
CA VAL A 183 40.73 19.95 -44.79
C VAL A 183 41.52 21.11 -45.42
N SER A 184 42.63 21.52 -44.79
CA SER A 184 43.48 22.63 -45.28
C SER A 184 44.29 22.31 -46.53
N ASP A 185 44.38 21.05 -46.94
CA ASP A 185 45.09 20.68 -48.16
C ASP A 185 44.29 21.14 -49.40
N GLU A 186 44.93 21.81 -50.36
CA GLU A 186 44.27 22.37 -51.55
C GLU A 186 43.45 21.31 -52.31
N ASP A 187 43.94 20.08 -52.38
CA ASP A 187 43.26 18.96 -53.04
C ASP A 187 42.02 18.46 -52.31
N ASN A 188 41.93 18.68 -51.00
CA ASN A 188 40.77 18.33 -50.19
C ASN A 188 39.78 19.49 -50.09
N PHE A 189 40.29 20.72 -50.06
CA PHE A 189 39.51 21.95 -49.90
C PHE A 189 38.38 22.08 -50.93
N LYS A 190 38.60 21.63 -52.18
CA LYS A 190 37.57 21.67 -53.24
C LYS A 190 36.34 20.78 -52.98
N TYR A 191 36.44 19.81 -52.08
CA TYR A 191 35.35 18.91 -51.69
C TYR A 191 34.77 19.27 -50.32
N ASN A 192 35.21 20.39 -49.74
CA ASN A 192 34.74 20.90 -48.48
C ASN A 192 33.28 21.39 -48.61
N ILE A 193 32.39 20.85 -47.78
CA ILE A 193 30.98 21.28 -47.68
C ILE A 193 30.73 22.19 -46.47
N ILE A 194 31.80 22.53 -45.73
CA ILE A 194 31.74 23.41 -44.57
C ILE A 194 31.95 24.84 -45.04
N ASP A 195 30.87 25.55 -45.31
CA ASP A 195 30.86 27.00 -45.40
C ASP A 195 30.03 27.59 -44.24
N LEU A 196 30.43 28.79 -43.78
CA LEU A 196 29.84 29.43 -42.61
C LEU A 196 28.36 29.79 -42.82
N GLU A 197 27.94 30.02 -44.06
CA GLU A 197 26.56 30.36 -44.41
C GLU A 197 25.65 29.13 -44.29
N THR A 198 26.08 28.00 -44.84
CA THR A 198 25.40 26.70 -44.73
C THR A 198 25.30 26.24 -43.29
N ILE A 199 26.38 26.35 -42.48
CA ILE A 199 26.31 26.01 -41.06
C ILE A 199 25.30 26.88 -40.35
N LYS A 200 25.34 28.20 -40.56
CA LYS A 200 24.46 29.15 -39.90
C LYS A 200 23.00 28.90 -40.27
N ASP A 201 22.71 28.81 -41.56
CA ASP A 201 21.35 28.62 -42.06
C ASP A 201 20.72 27.33 -41.52
N LEU A 202 21.48 26.23 -41.53
CA LEU A 202 20.99 24.96 -41.02
C LEU A 202 20.91 24.95 -39.48
N SER A 203 21.83 25.60 -38.78
CA SER A 203 21.74 25.73 -37.32
C SER A 203 20.50 26.52 -36.90
N ASP A 204 20.17 27.58 -37.63
CA ASP A 204 18.96 28.39 -37.43
C ASP A 204 17.70 27.56 -37.75
N GLU A 205 17.71 26.77 -38.83
CA GLU A 205 16.59 25.89 -39.21
C GLU A 205 16.33 24.77 -38.18
N PHE A 206 17.39 24.12 -37.69
CA PHE A 206 17.28 23.03 -36.72
C PHE A 206 17.21 23.51 -35.26
N GLY A 207 17.40 24.81 -35.00
CA GLY A 207 17.38 25.39 -33.66
C GLY A 207 18.51 24.93 -32.73
N GLN A 208 19.61 24.42 -33.29
CA GLN A 208 20.76 23.90 -32.53
C GLN A 208 22.05 24.03 -33.34
N ASP A 209 23.21 24.07 -32.68
CA ASP A 209 24.51 24.07 -33.36
C ASP A 209 24.78 22.70 -34.00
N ILE A 210 24.98 22.69 -35.32
CA ILE A 210 25.24 21.48 -36.10
C ILE A 210 26.69 21.34 -36.56
N SER A 211 27.60 22.18 -36.04
CA SER A 211 29.00 22.23 -36.48
C SER A 211 29.72 20.88 -36.39
N GLU A 212 29.48 20.14 -35.30
CA GLU A 212 30.05 18.79 -35.14
C GLU A 212 29.49 17.80 -36.16
N ASN A 213 28.18 17.86 -36.44
CA ASN A 213 27.51 16.98 -37.39
C ASN A 213 28.05 17.20 -38.80
N ILE A 214 28.17 18.46 -39.22
CA ILE A 214 28.71 18.85 -40.53
C ILE A 214 30.17 18.41 -40.69
N SER A 215 31.00 18.49 -39.64
CA SER A 215 32.41 18.12 -39.72
C SER A 215 32.61 16.65 -40.12
N ALA A 216 31.85 15.72 -39.52
CA ALA A 216 31.90 14.31 -39.89
C ALA A 216 31.41 14.06 -41.33
N LEU A 217 30.36 14.78 -41.76
CA LEU A 217 29.86 14.70 -43.14
C LEU A 217 30.90 15.22 -44.15
N ASN A 218 31.63 16.26 -43.77
CA ASN A 218 32.68 16.84 -44.59
C ASN A 218 33.82 15.86 -44.84
N TYR A 219 34.24 15.11 -43.83
CA TYR A 219 35.23 14.05 -44.02
C TYR A 219 34.78 13.02 -45.03
N ILE A 220 33.51 12.60 -44.98
CA ILE A 220 32.96 11.69 -45.99
C ILE A 220 32.93 12.34 -47.38
N SER A 221 32.56 13.62 -47.48
CA SER A 221 32.56 14.37 -48.75
C SER A 221 33.97 14.37 -49.37
N ILE A 222 34.99 14.73 -48.60
CA ILE A 222 36.39 14.78 -49.03
C ILE A 222 36.88 13.38 -49.45
N LEU A 223 36.57 12.35 -48.67
CA LEU A 223 36.96 10.97 -48.98
C LEU A 223 36.25 10.44 -50.25
N ARG A 224 34.97 10.80 -50.45
CA ARG A 224 34.20 10.42 -51.66
C ARG A 224 34.63 11.19 -52.90
N LYS A 225 35.06 12.44 -52.75
CA LYS A 225 35.23 13.38 -53.85
C LYS A 225 33.92 13.46 -54.64
N GLU A 226 33.96 13.32 -55.96
CA GLU A 226 32.77 13.21 -56.84
C GLU A 226 32.51 11.77 -57.32
N ASN A 227 33.08 10.76 -56.66
CA ASN A 227 33.09 9.40 -57.19
C ASN A 227 31.77 8.66 -56.92
N ASN A 228 31.13 8.16 -57.99
CA ASN A 228 29.96 7.26 -57.96
C ASN A 228 28.76 7.78 -57.14
N GLN A 229 28.55 9.09 -57.09
CA GLN A 229 27.58 9.75 -56.21
C GLN A 229 26.13 9.30 -56.38
N LYS A 230 25.74 8.70 -57.51
CA LYS A 230 24.34 8.32 -57.80
C LYS A 230 23.98 6.88 -57.42
N ASN A 231 24.95 6.02 -57.13
CA ASN A 231 24.69 4.60 -56.89
C ASN A 231 25.38 4.11 -55.60
N PHE A 232 24.57 3.77 -54.60
CA PHE A 232 25.04 3.27 -53.31
C PHE A 232 25.98 2.07 -53.45
N TYR A 233 25.72 1.17 -54.39
CA TYR A 233 26.53 -0.03 -54.57
C TYR A 233 27.96 0.24 -55.07
N ASN A 234 28.28 1.47 -55.47
CA ASN A 234 29.58 1.84 -56.03
C ASN A 234 30.29 2.97 -55.25
N ILE A 235 29.72 3.48 -54.16
CA ILE A 235 30.37 4.52 -53.36
C ILE A 235 31.51 3.93 -52.52
N PRO A 236 32.61 4.67 -52.31
CA PRO A 236 33.75 4.17 -51.53
C PRO A 236 33.65 4.40 -50.01
N TYR A 237 32.86 5.38 -49.57
CA TYR A 237 32.78 5.81 -48.16
C TYR A 237 31.34 6.14 -47.75
N ILE A 238 30.95 5.92 -46.51
CA ILE A 238 29.66 6.40 -45.95
C ILE A 238 29.76 6.50 -44.42
N LEU A 239 29.05 7.46 -43.83
CA LEU A 239 28.85 7.52 -42.37
C LEU A 239 27.57 6.77 -41.98
N LEU A 240 27.67 5.94 -40.96
CA LEU A 240 26.56 5.28 -40.30
C LEU A 240 26.36 5.92 -38.93
N THR A 241 25.22 6.57 -38.73
CA THR A 241 24.92 7.33 -37.53
C THR A 241 23.53 7.00 -36.99
N GLY A 242 23.40 7.09 -35.67
CA GLY A 242 22.13 7.01 -34.95
C GLY A 242 21.62 8.39 -34.54
N ASN A 243 22.42 9.43 -34.77
CA ASN A 243 22.09 10.81 -34.45
C ASN A 243 21.13 11.37 -35.52
N SER A 244 19.91 11.68 -35.11
CA SER A 244 18.83 12.22 -35.94
C SER A 244 19.26 13.48 -36.70
N THR A 245 19.89 14.43 -36.02
CA THR A 245 20.41 15.68 -36.61
C THR A 245 21.41 15.41 -37.72
N THR A 246 22.40 14.55 -37.47
CA THR A 246 23.41 14.17 -38.49
C THR A 246 22.75 13.56 -39.72
N ALA A 247 21.78 12.67 -39.51
CA ALA A 247 21.04 12.05 -40.60
C ALA A 247 20.22 13.10 -41.39
N LYS A 248 19.54 14.04 -40.73
CA LYS A 248 18.79 15.11 -41.42
C LYS A 248 19.70 16.01 -42.25
N VAL A 249 20.79 16.49 -41.66
CA VAL A 249 21.77 17.35 -42.34
C VAL A 249 22.33 16.64 -43.58
N ALA A 250 22.65 15.35 -43.48
CA ALA A 250 23.17 14.57 -44.61
C ALA A 250 22.18 14.38 -45.77
N TRP A 251 20.89 14.57 -45.53
CA TRP A 251 19.82 14.44 -46.53
C TRP A 251 19.25 15.80 -46.97
N HIS A 252 19.73 16.89 -46.36
CA HIS A 252 19.29 18.25 -46.67
C HIS A 252 19.79 18.71 -48.04
N ALA A 253 18.97 19.46 -48.78
CA ALA A 253 19.27 19.89 -50.14
C ALA A 253 20.52 20.77 -50.27
N LYS A 254 20.91 21.48 -49.20
CA LYS A 254 22.16 22.27 -49.15
C LYS A 254 23.43 21.42 -49.03
N VAL A 255 23.32 20.20 -48.51
CA VAL A 255 24.45 19.29 -48.28
C VAL A 255 24.52 18.22 -49.38
N LYS A 256 23.37 17.93 -49.99
CA LYS A 256 23.19 16.80 -50.88
C LYS A 256 22.35 17.22 -52.09
N ASP A 257 22.93 17.06 -53.28
CA ASP A 257 22.21 17.20 -54.54
C ASP A 257 21.12 16.13 -54.72
N GLU A 258 20.06 16.49 -55.44
CA GLU A 258 18.98 15.56 -55.77
C GLU A 258 19.50 14.33 -56.54
N GLY A 259 19.04 13.14 -56.16
CA GLY A 259 19.44 11.88 -56.80
C GLY A 259 20.82 11.35 -56.44
N THR A 260 21.58 12.01 -55.55
CA THR A 260 22.82 11.47 -55.00
C THR A 260 22.58 10.58 -53.77
N VAL A 261 23.58 9.80 -53.39
CA VAL A 261 23.59 9.01 -52.16
C VAL A 261 24.01 9.93 -51.01
N PRO A 262 23.26 10.01 -49.91
CA PRO A 262 23.61 10.88 -48.79
C PRO A 262 24.98 10.51 -48.19
N LEU A 263 25.62 11.49 -47.54
CA LEU A 263 26.92 11.32 -46.90
C LEU A 263 26.82 10.45 -45.63
N ALA A 264 25.68 10.52 -44.94
CA ALA A 264 25.35 9.67 -43.80
C ALA A 264 23.99 9.01 -43.94
N THR A 265 23.84 7.88 -43.26
CA THR A 265 22.59 7.12 -43.22
C THR A 265 22.42 6.42 -41.88
N ASN A 266 21.23 5.87 -41.65
CA ASN A 266 20.92 5.09 -40.46
C ASN A 266 21.09 3.57 -40.72
N LEU A 267 21.06 2.81 -39.64
CA LEU A 267 21.22 1.35 -39.64
C LEU A 267 20.18 0.62 -40.48
N TYR A 268 18.92 1.06 -40.43
CA TYR A 268 17.80 0.46 -41.17
C TYR A 268 18.02 0.55 -42.67
N TRP A 269 18.46 1.71 -43.16
CA TRP A 269 18.65 1.98 -44.57
C TRP A 269 19.77 1.11 -45.17
N ILE A 270 20.93 1.02 -44.50
CA ILE A 270 22.06 0.23 -45.03
C ILE A 270 21.79 -1.27 -44.97
N THR A 271 21.14 -1.73 -43.89
CA THR A 271 20.76 -3.14 -43.72
C THR A 271 19.80 -3.59 -44.81
N ASN A 272 18.80 -2.74 -45.13
CA ASN A 272 17.87 -2.98 -46.24
C ASN A 272 18.61 -3.17 -47.58
N LYS A 273 19.55 -2.27 -47.90
CA LYS A 273 20.34 -2.37 -49.15
C LYS A 273 21.21 -3.63 -49.20
N PHE A 274 21.84 -4.02 -48.10
CA PHE A 274 22.63 -5.24 -48.04
C PHE A 274 21.77 -6.50 -48.14
N TRP A 275 20.66 -6.54 -47.41
CA TRP A 275 19.69 -7.63 -47.44
C TRP A 275 19.22 -7.91 -48.87
N PHE A 276 18.77 -6.86 -49.57
CA PHE A 276 18.34 -6.95 -50.95
C PHE A 276 19.47 -7.37 -51.89
N LYS A 277 20.66 -6.73 -51.81
CA LYS A 277 21.78 -7.02 -52.71
C LYS A 277 22.30 -8.45 -52.55
N LEU A 278 22.21 -9.03 -51.36
CA LEU A 278 22.57 -10.42 -51.07
C LEU A 278 21.50 -11.44 -51.49
N ASN A 279 20.40 -10.99 -52.11
CA ASN A 279 19.27 -11.83 -52.52
C ASN A 279 18.66 -12.63 -51.37
N LYS A 280 18.55 -12.02 -50.19
CA LYS A 280 17.94 -12.66 -49.04
C LYS A 280 16.41 -12.68 -49.21
N GLY A 281 15.80 -13.86 -49.09
CA GLY A 281 14.34 -14.02 -49.17
C GLY A 281 13.62 -13.58 -47.88
N PHE A 282 12.28 -13.54 -47.91
CA PHE A 282 11.44 -13.04 -46.81
C PHE A 282 10.76 -14.15 -45.98
N GLY A 283 11.33 -15.37 -45.95
CA GLY A 283 10.73 -16.49 -45.22
C GLY A 283 10.70 -16.30 -43.69
N GLU A 284 9.70 -16.89 -43.01
CA GLU A 284 9.34 -16.66 -41.60
C GLU A 284 10.48 -16.83 -40.57
N ASN A 285 11.54 -17.60 -40.86
CA ASN A 285 12.64 -17.87 -39.91
C ASN A 285 13.93 -17.09 -40.17
N ALA A 286 13.95 -16.14 -41.11
CA ALA A 286 15.18 -15.45 -41.51
C ALA A 286 15.09 -13.91 -41.50
N PHE A 287 13.91 -13.31 -41.35
CA PHE A 287 13.76 -11.86 -41.47
C PHE A 287 14.39 -11.13 -40.26
N PRO A 288 15.36 -10.22 -40.46
CA PRO A 288 16.12 -9.62 -39.37
C PRO A 288 15.29 -8.59 -38.59
N ASN A 289 15.56 -8.48 -37.29
CA ASN A 289 14.87 -7.54 -36.38
C ASN A 289 15.06 -6.09 -36.83
N SER A 290 16.26 -5.77 -37.31
CA SER A 290 16.59 -4.48 -37.95
C SER A 290 15.75 -4.15 -39.18
N LEU A 291 14.99 -5.08 -39.76
CA LEU A 291 14.05 -4.77 -40.84
C LEU A 291 12.60 -4.75 -40.35
N SER A 292 12.31 -5.13 -39.10
CA SER A 292 10.96 -5.05 -38.53
C SER A 292 10.52 -3.60 -38.29
N ILE A 293 9.34 -3.25 -38.77
CA ILE A 293 8.72 -1.93 -38.53
C ILE A 293 8.43 -1.71 -37.04
N ILE A 294 8.08 -2.77 -36.32
CA ILE A 294 7.80 -2.72 -34.88
C ILE A 294 9.07 -2.39 -34.12
N THR A 295 10.16 -3.09 -34.43
CA THR A 295 11.48 -2.83 -33.83
C THR A 295 11.95 -1.42 -34.12
N LYS A 296 11.75 -0.95 -35.36
CA LYS A 296 12.01 0.44 -35.72
C LYS A 296 11.20 1.42 -34.86
N ALA A 297 9.90 1.22 -34.73
CA ALA A 297 9.03 2.05 -33.89
C ALA A 297 9.51 2.09 -32.43
N GLN A 298 9.88 0.95 -31.84
CA GLN A 298 10.40 0.90 -30.47
C GLN A 298 11.71 1.67 -30.32
N THR A 299 12.68 1.47 -31.22
CA THR A 299 13.96 2.21 -31.16
C THR A 299 13.77 3.71 -31.38
N ASN A 300 12.89 4.10 -32.31
CA ASN A 300 12.64 5.50 -32.62
C ASN A 300 11.96 6.21 -31.44
N LEU A 301 10.91 5.59 -30.87
CA LEU A 301 10.21 6.17 -29.72
C LEU A 301 11.11 6.27 -28.49
N SER A 302 12.00 5.30 -28.28
CA SER A 302 13.02 5.35 -27.22
C SER A 302 14.01 6.51 -27.42
N SER A 303 14.47 6.73 -28.64
CA SER A 303 15.36 7.87 -28.95
C SER A 303 14.66 9.20 -28.66
N ILE A 304 13.45 9.41 -29.20
CA ILE A 304 12.68 10.64 -29.04
C ILE A 304 12.36 10.92 -27.56
N LEU A 305 11.93 9.88 -26.83
CA LEU A 305 11.66 10.00 -25.39
C LEU A 305 12.91 10.41 -24.62
N ASN A 306 14.04 9.73 -24.84
CA ASN A 306 15.28 10.01 -24.12
C ASN A 306 15.87 11.38 -24.48
N GLU A 307 15.71 11.83 -25.74
CA GLU A 307 16.05 13.19 -26.16
C GLU A 307 15.20 14.24 -25.43
N SER A 308 13.88 14.03 -25.35
CA SER A 308 12.96 14.90 -24.59
C SER A 308 13.32 14.97 -23.09
N VAL A 309 13.64 13.82 -22.48
CA VAL A 309 14.13 13.74 -21.09
C VAL A 309 15.46 14.50 -20.94
N GLY A 310 16.35 14.43 -21.93
CA GLY A 310 17.61 15.16 -21.95
C GLY A 310 17.41 16.68 -21.98
N ALA A 311 16.54 17.18 -22.86
CA ALA A 311 16.23 18.60 -22.94
C ALA A 311 15.69 19.15 -21.60
N LYS A 312 14.80 18.40 -20.95
CA LYS A 312 14.27 18.74 -19.62
C LYS A 312 15.32 18.69 -18.52
N PHE A 313 16.30 17.79 -18.63
CA PHE A 313 17.43 17.75 -17.71
C PHE A 313 18.34 18.97 -17.89
N ASP A 314 18.57 19.41 -19.13
CA ASP A 314 19.36 20.61 -19.43
C ASP A 314 18.66 21.87 -18.91
N GLU A 315 17.33 21.95 -19.02
CA GLU A 315 16.52 23.00 -18.41
C GLU A 315 16.59 22.95 -16.88
N LEU A 316 16.41 21.78 -16.27
CA LEU A 316 16.53 21.59 -14.81
C LEU A 316 17.89 22.07 -14.29
N ASN A 317 18.97 21.74 -14.99
CA ASN A 317 20.32 22.20 -14.65
C ASN A 317 20.45 23.72 -14.74
N THR A 318 19.79 24.35 -15.72
CA THR A 318 19.79 25.80 -15.90
C THR A 318 19.02 26.49 -14.77
N GLN A 319 17.79 26.04 -14.48
CA GLN A 319 16.97 26.55 -13.37
C GLN A 319 17.70 26.39 -12.01
N PHE A 320 18.38 25.27 -11.78
CA PHE A 320 19.16 25.06 -10.57
C PHE A 320 20.37 26.02 -10.49
N LYS A 321 21.12 26.21 -11.58
CA LYS A 321 22.24 27.16 -11.63
C LYS A 321 21.79 28.62 -11.41
N ASN A 322 20.60 28.97 -11.88
CA ASN A 322 20.01 30.29 -11.69
C ASN A 322 19.46 30.52 -10.27
N GLY A 323 19.45 29.49 -9.41
CA GLY A 323 18.90 29.58 -8.05
C GLY A 323 17.38 29.56 -7.98
N GLU A 324 16.69 29.22 -9.07
CA GLU A 324 15.22 29.12 -9.14
C GLU A 324 14.68 27.88 -8.40
N LEU A 325 15.55 26.90 -8.15
CA LEU A 325 15.23 25.64 -7.50
C LEU A 325 16.10 25.39 -6.27
N THR A 326 15.48 24.87 -5.22
CA THR A 326 16.21 24.33 -4.08
C THR A 326 16.90 23.00 -4.43
N GLU A 327 17.93 22.64 -3.68
CA GLU A 327 18.64 21.36 -3.86
C GLU A 327 17.70 20.15 -3.73
N GLU A 328 16.72 20.20 -2.84
CA GLU A 328 15.73 19.13 -2.65
C GLU A 328 14.79 19.01 -3.85
N GLN A 329 14.30 20.13 -4.39
CA GLN A 329 13.47 20.14 -5.60
C GLN A 329 14.26 19.64 -6.83
N ALA A 330 15.51 20.06 -6.98
CA ALA A 330 16.37 19.60 -8.06
C ALA A 330 16.62 18.09 -7.99
N LYS A 331 16.90 17.55 -6.78
CA LYS A 331 17.05 16.10 -6.55
C LYS A 331 15.78 15.33 -6.88
N ALA A 332 14.61 15.79 -6.41
CA ALA A 332 13.34 15.13 -6.68
C ALA A 332 13.01 15.09 -8.18
N ARG A 333 13.18 16.22 -8.87
CA ARG A 333 12.98 16.31 -10.33
C ARG A 333 13.96 15.43 -11.11
N LEU A 334 15.22 15.38 -10.69
CA LEU A 334 16.22 14.49 -11.32
C LEU A 334 15.84 13.02 -11.19
N VAL A 335 15.37 12.58 -10.01
CA VAL A 335 14.89 11.20 -9.82
C VAL A 335 13.69 10.90 -10.73
N ASN A 336 12.76 11.85 -10.88
CA ASN A 336 11.62 11.71 -11.77
C ASN A 336 12.05 11.58 -13.25
N LEU A 337 12.93 12.45 -13.74
CA LEU A 337 13.45 12.38 -15.12
C LEU A 337 14.14 11.04 -15.41
N ARG A 338 14.93 10.52 -14.47
CA ARG A 338 15.56 9.19 -14.61
C ARG A 338 14.56 8.06 -14.71
N SER A 339 13.45 8.16 -13.96
CA SER A 339 12.39 7.16 -14.01
C SER A 339 11.59 7.18 -15.31
N GLN A 340 11.78 8.19 -16.18
CA GLN A 340 11.09 8.32 -17.46
C GLN A 340 11.91 7.80 -18.65
N ALA A 341 13.25 7.78 -18.55
CA ALA A 341 14.09 7.24 -19.60
C ALA A 341 13.80 5.74 -19.83
N ARG A 342 13.79 5.30 -21.09
CA ARG A 342 13.48 3.91 -21.47
C ARG A 342 14.44 3.39 -22.52
N LYS A 343 14.84 2.13 -22.38
CA LYS A 343 15.43 1.33 -23.48
C LYS A 343 14.32 0.90 -24.46
N PRO A 344 14.64 0.61 -25.73
CA PRO A 344 13.62 0.23 -26.71
C PRO A 344 12.79 -0.99 -26.31
N GLU A 345 13.41 -1.99 -25.69
CA GLU A 345 12.77 -3.21 -25.21
C GLU A 345 11.81 -2.99 -24.02
N GLU A 346 11.94 -1.85 -23.32
CA GLU A 346 11.08 -1.50 -22.19
C GLU A 346 9.78 -0.82 -22.65
N ILE A 347 9.72 -0.34 -23.90
CA ILE A 347 8.55 0.34 -24.44
C ILE A 347 7.47 -0.68 -24.80
N LYS A 348 6.44 -0.73 -23.94
CA LYS A 348 5.28 -1.60 -24.07
C LYS A 348 4.02 -0.83 -24.44
N GLN A 349 3.02 -1.57 -24.93
CA GLN A 349 1.75 -1.03 -25.43
C GLN A 349 0.99 -0.19 -24.40
N ASP A 350 0.98 -0.62 -23.14
CA ASP A 350 0.24 0.02 -22.04
C ASP A 350 0.83 1.37 -21.62
N GLU A 351 2.11 1.61 -21.91
CA GLU A 351 2.82 2.82 -21.52
C GLU A 351 2.79 3.92 -22.59
N ILE A 352 2.34 3.64 -23.82
CA ILE A 352 2.45 4.55 -24.97
C ILE A 352 1.79 5.90 -24.69
N LYS A 353 0.58 5.92 -24.12
CA LYS A 353 -0.09 7.18 -23.76
C LYS A 353 0.72 8.02 -22.77
N SER A 354 1.36 7.37 -21.79
CA SER A 354 2.22 8.04 -20.81
C SER A 354 3.48 8.59 -21.46
N ILE A 355 4.12 7.79 -22.33
CA ILE A 355 5.31 8.15 -23.09
C ILE A 355 5.03 9.36 -23.99
N LEU A 356 3.96 9.31 -24.78
CA LEU A 356 3.56 10.42 -25.66
C LEU A 356 3.27 11.68 -24.85
N SER A 357 2.61 11.56 -23.70
CA SER A 357 2.38 12.71 -22.83
C SER A 357 3.68 13.28 -22.24
N THR A 358 4.68 12.44 -21.99
CA THR A 358 6.01 12.87 -21.53
C THR A 358 6.77 13.59 -22.64
N ILE A 359 6.60 13.19 -23.89
CA ILE A 359 7.20 13.86 -25.05
C ILE A 359 6.51 15.21 -25.30
N SER A 360 5.16 15.25 -25.23
CA SER A 360 4.36 16.42 -25.60
C SER A 360 4.20 17.47 -24.51
N GLU A 361 4.20 17.07 -23.23
CA GLU A 361 4.04 18.00 -22.11
C GLU A 361 5.39 18.37 -21.49
N ASP A 362 5.41 19.53 -20.87
CA ASP A 362 6.41 19.84 -19.85
C ASP A 362 6.14 18.96 -18.61
N SER A 363 6.71 17.76 -18.61
CA SER A 363 6.53 16.76 -17.53
C SER A 363 6.99 17.29 -16.18
N ILE A 364 7.81 18.34 -16.15
CA ILE A 364 8.21 19.04 -14.95
C ILE A 364 7.00 19.78 -14.35
N GLU A 365 6.21 20.51 -15.16
CA GLU A 365 4.98 21.17 -14.68
C GLU A 365 3.91 20.17 -14.22
N ARG A 366 3.76 19.03 -14.91
CA ARG A 366 2.86 17.97 -14.44
C ARG A 366 3.33 17.43 -13.08
N PHE A 367 4.62 17.11 -12.95
CA PHE A 367 5.20 16.63 -11.69
C PHE A 367 5.06 17.66 -10.56
N MET A 368 5.26 18.96 -10.84
CA MET A 368 5.03 20.03 -9.87
C MET A 368 3.57 20.07 -9.39
N ARG A 369 2.61 20.01 -10.32
CA ARG A 369 1.19 19.99 -9.98
C ARG A 369 0.83 18.78 -9.12
N GLU A 370 1.33 17.59 -9.47
CA GLU A 370 1.09 16.38 -8.69
C GLU A 370 1.70 16.46 -7.28
N GLN A 371 2.93 16.97 -7.16
CA GLN A 371 3.60 17.15 -5.87
C GLN A 371 2.87 18.19 -4.99
N GLU A 372 2.39 19.29 -5.56
CA GLU A 372 1.59 20.29 -4.85
C GLU A 372 0.23 19.74 -4.39
N ILE A 373 -0.44 18.96 -5.25
CA ILE A 373 -1.71 18.29 -4.89
C ILE A 373 -1.48 17.33 -3.73
N SER A 374 -0.44 16.49 -3.80
CA SER A 374 -0.10 15.53 -2.75
C SER A 374 0.24 16.23 -1.43
N LYS A 375 1.00 17.33 -1.47
CA LYS A 375 1.30 18.14 -0.27
C LYS A 375 0.04 18.71 0.35
N LYS A 376 -0.88 19.29 -0.45
CA LYS A 376 -2.17 19.79 0.04
C LYS A 376 -3.03 18.68 0.66
N GLN A 377 -3.06 17.49 0.07
CA GLN A 377 -3.77 16.34 0.64
C GLN A 377 -3.17 15.90 1.98
N ALA A 378 -1.84 15.85 2.09
CA ALA A 378 -1.17 15.52 3.35
C ALA A 378 -1.47 16.55 4.45
N GLU A 379 -1.51 17.85 4.10
CA GLU A 379 -1.89 18.92 5.02
C GLU A 379 -3.35 18.78 5.49
N MET A 380 -4.29 18.51 4.57
CA MET A 380 -5.70 18.26 4.92
C MET A 380 -5.85 17.04 5.85
N HIS A 381 -5.22 15.92 5.53
CA HIS A 381 -5.27 14.72 6.38
C HIS A 381 -4.63 14.94 7.75
N CYS A 382 -3.60 15.79 7.85
CA CYS A 382 -3.03 16.16 9.13
C CYS A 382 -4.02 16.98 9.96
N GLN A 383 -4.71 17.95 9.35
CA GLN A 383 -5.76 18.73 10.01
C GLN A 383 -6.93 17.84 10.47
N GLU A 384 -7.47 16.98 9.60
CA GLU A 384 -8.52 16.02 9.95
C GLU A 384 -8.11 15.10 11.11
N ASN A 385 -6.86 14.61 11.12
CA ASN A 385 -6.36 13.81 12.23
C ASN A 385 -6.28 14.58 13.55
N THR A 386 -5.91 15.85 13.51
CA THR A 386 -5.89 16.69 14.72
C THR A 386 -7.29 16.94 15.26
N GLU A 387 -8.27 17.18 14.38
CA GLU A 387 -9.67 17.37 14.76
C GLU A 387 -10.29 16.09 15.33
N LEU A 388 -10.09 14.95 14.67
CA LEU A 388 -10.57 13.64 15.15
C LEU A 388 -9.97 13.27 16.50
N LYS A 389 -8.68 13.55 16.75
CA LYS A 389 -8.05 13.34 18.06
C LYS A 389 -8.70 14.19 19.14
N ALA A 390 -8.98 15.46 18.85
CA ALA A 390 -9.66 16.35 19.78
C ALA A 390 -11.10 15.89 20.08
N GLU A 391 -11.83 15.40 19.07
CA GLU A 391 -13.18 14.86 19.27
C GLU A 391 -13.19 13.57 20.09
N ILE A 392 -12.23 12.67 19.87
CA ILE A 392 -12.06 11.44 20.66
C ILE A 392 -11.83 11.77 22.14
N GLU A 393 -10.95 12.73 22.44
CA GLU A 393 -10.70 13.13 23.83
C GLU A 393 -11.92 13.79 24.47
N ARG A 394 -12.70 14.58 23.71
CA ARG A 394 -13.96 15.14 24.21
C ARG A 394 -14.98 14.05 24.53
N LYS A 395 -15.18 13.08 23.64
CA LYS A 395 -16.11 11.95 23.87
C LYS A 395 -15.67 11.08 25.04
N LYS A 396 -14.36 10.83 25.22
CA LYS A 396 -13.85 10.12 26.40
C LYS A 396 -14.17 10.86 27.70
N ALA A 397 -14.03 12.18 27.72
CA ALA A 397 -14.38 12.98 28.89
C ALA A 397 -15.89 12.94 29.20
N GLU A 398 -16.74 12.99 28.17
CA GLU A 398 -18.20 12.85 28.31
C GLU A 398 -18.62 11.46 28.84
N ILE A 399 -18.01 10.38 28.33
CA ILE A 399 -18.25 9.01 28.82
C ILE A 399 -17.87 8.91 30.31
N LYS A 400 -16.68 9.41 30.68
CA LYS A 400 -16.20 9.37 32.07
C LYS A 400 -17.10 10.14 33.03
N GLN A 401 -17.63 11.29 32.61
CA GLN A 401 -18.61 12.04 33.40
C GLN A 401 -19.93 11.28 33.56
N THR A 402 -20.39 10.62 32.50
CA THR A 402 -21.64 9.86 32.51
C THR A 402 -21.53 8.63 33.44
N GLU A 403 -20.41 7.90 33.38
CA GLU A 403 -20.11 6.80 34.30
C GLU A 403 -20.04 7.27 35.76
N MET A 404 -19.37 8.40 36.04
CA MET A 404 -19.34 8.95 37.40
C MET A 404 -20.73 9.32 37.93
N LYS A 405 -21.60 9.89 37.08
CA LYS A 405 -22.98 10.22 37.48
C LYS A 405 -23.79 8.95 37.76
N LYS A 406 -23.65 7.92 36.92
CA LYS A 406 -24.34 6.63 37.10
C LYS A 406 -23.90 5.94 38.39
N ASN A 407 -22.60 5.85 38.65
CA ASN A 407 -22.06 5.24 39.88
C ASN A 407 -22.51 5.98 41.15
N LYS A 408 -22.55 7.32 41.13
CA LYS A 408 -23.08 8.11 42.26
C LYS A 408 -24.56 7.85 42.51
N ALA A 409 -25.38 7.74 41.45
CA ALA A 409 -26.80 7.46 41.58
C ALA A 409 -27.05 6.05 42.12
N GLU A 410 -26.31 5.04 41.65
CA GLU A 410 -26.37 3.66 42.17
C GLU A 410 -25.97 3.59 43.64
N GLN A 411 -24.90 4.27 44.04
CA GLN A 411 -24.44 4.29 45.42
C GLN A 411 -25.45 4.97 46.37
N GLN A 412 -26.11 6.04 45.90
CA GLN A 412 -27.15 6.74 46.66
C GLN A 412 -28.44 5.89 46.80
N ALA A 413 -28.82 5.14 45.75
CA ALA A 413 -29.94 4.22 45.80
C ALA A 413 -29.68 3.05 46.78
N LEU A 414 -28.44 2.53 46.79
CA LEU A 414 -28.01 1.47 47.70
C LEU A 414 -28.03 1.94 49.16
N SER A 415 -27.48 3.13 49.45
CA SER A 415 -27.49 3.68 50.81
C SER A 415 -28.90 3.97 51.33
N THR A 416 -29.80 4.44 50.47
CA THR A 416 -31.20 4.70 50.84
C THR A 416 -31.93 3.40 51.18
N SER A 417 -31.70 2.36 50.36
CA SER A 417 -32.29 1.03 50.60
C SER A 417 -31.75 0.40 51.90
N LEU A 418 -30.44 0.50 52.15
CA LEU A 418 -29.81 0.00 53.37
C LEU A 418 -30.40 0.65 54.63
N ASN A 419 -30.52 1.98 54.64
CA ASN A 419 -31.12 2.71 55.77
C ASN A 419 -32.56 2.27 56.03
N SER A 420 -33.35 2.04 54.96
CA SER A 420 -34.73 1.57 55.12
C SER A 420 -34.83 0.18 55.74
N TYR A 421 -33.93 -0.74 55.35
CA TYR A 421 -33.87 -2.09 55.93
C TYR A 421 -33.39 -2.07 57.38
N GLU A 422 -32.39 -1.22 57.72
CA GLU A 422 -31.92 -1.07 59.10
C GLU A 422 -32.99 -0.48 60.02
N MET A 423 -33.79 0.48 59.54
CA MET A 423 -34.95 1.01 60.28
C MET A 423 -36.02 -0.07 60.54
N LEU A 424 -36.39 -0.83 59.51
CA LEU A 424 -37.36 -1.92 59.63
C LEU A 424 -36.88 -3.01 60.60
N LEU A 425 -35.58 -3.34 60.56
CA LEU A 425 -34.98 -4.30 61.48
C LEU A 425 -35.07 -3.81 62.94
N ALA A 426 -34.78 -2.54 63.19
CA ALA A 426 -34.88 -1.95 64.52
C ALA A 426 -36.31 -1.99 65.07
N GLU A 427 -37.29 -1.60 64.25
CA GLU A 427 -38.72 -1.64 64.61
C GLU A 427 -39.18 -3.07 64.95
N LYS A 428 -38.79 -4.06 64.13
CA LYS A 428 -39.16 -5.46 64.35
C LYS A 428 -38.52 -6.05 65.61
N LYS A 429 -37.26 -5.69 65.91
CA LYS A 429 -36.58 -6.08 67.16
C LYS A 429 -37.27 -5.49 68.39
N GLU A 430 -37.62 -4.21 68.35
CA GLU A 430 -38.34 -3.54 69.43
C GLU A 430 -39.73 -4.15 69.67
N SER A 431 -40.45 -4.49 68.60
CA SER A 431 -41.75 -5.17 68.66
C SER A 431 -41.65 -6.55 69.32
N ASN A 432 -40.64 -7.35 68.93
CA ASN A 432 -40.39 -8.67 69.51
C ASN A 432 -40.02 -8.59 71.00
N ASP A 433 -39.17 -7.63 71.38
CA ASP A 433 -38.79 -7.41 72.78
C ASP A 433 -39.99 -6.97 73.64
N THR A 434 -40.84 -6.12 73.10
CA THR A 434 -42.08 -5.67 73.76
C THR A 434 -43.04 -6.84 73.96
N LEU A 435 -43.22 -7.69 72.95
CA LEU A 435 -44.06 -8.89 73.04
C LEU A 435 -43.51 -9.91 74.05
N ARG A 436 -42.19 -10.09 74.12
CA ARG A 436 -41.55 -10.97 75.12
C ARG A 436 -41.76 -10.44 76.55
N LYS A 437 -41.58 -9.13 76.77
CA LYS A 437 -41.85 -8.49 78.06
C LYS A 437 -43.33 -8.63 78.46
N ASN A 438 -44.24 -8.43 77.52
CA ASN A 438 -45.68 -8.59 77.75
C ASN A 438 -46.03 -10.04 78.11
N LYS A 439 -45.45 -11.03 77.42
CA LYS A 439 -45.63 -12.46 77.75
C LYS A 439 -45.21 -12.76 79.19
N GLU A 440 -44.03 -12.30 79.60
CA GLU A 440 -43.56 -12.49 80.98
C GLU A 440 -44.51 -11.86 82.00
N PHE A 441 -45.02 -10.66 81.70
CA PHE A 441 -45.99 -9.97 82.55
C PHE A 441 -47.31 -10.74 82.66
N TYR A 442 -47.86 -11.21 81.54
CA TYR A 442 -49.10 -11.99 81.54
C TYR A 442 -48.93 -13.33 82.25
N ASP A 443 -47.80 -14.02 82.07
CA ASP A 443 -47.50 -15.25 82.79
C ASP A 443 -47.41 -15.04 84.30
N ARG A 444 -46.90 -13.88 84.76
CA ARG A 444 -46.96 -13.51 86.19
C ARG A 444 -48.39 -13.32 86.67
N ILE A 445 -49.27 -12.70 85.89
CA ILE A 445 -50.69 -12.54 86.24
C ILE A 445 -51.38 -13.91 86.33
N VAL A 446 -51.15 -14.80 85.37
CA VAL A 446 -51.67 -16.18 85.37
C VAL A 446 -51.20 -16.91 86.63
N ASN A 447 -49.90 -16.83 86.94
CA ASN A 447 -49.31 -17.44 88.13
C ASN A 447 -49.86 -16.85 89.44
N LYS A 448 -50.18 -15.55 89.48
CA LYS A 448 -50.82 -14.92 90.64
C LYS A 448 -52.26 -15.40 90.80
N LYS A 449 -53.07 -15.39 89.72
CA LYS A 449 -54.46 -15.88 89.75
C LYS A 449 -54.54 -17.35 90.18
N ILE A 450 -53.65 -18.22 89.67
CA ILE A 450 -53.64 -19.64 90.08
C ILE A 450 -53.20 -19.82 91.54
N ASN A 451 -52.23 -19.03 92.03
CA ASN A 451 -51.80 -19.08 93.43
C ASN A 451 -52.89 -18.58 94.39
N THR A 452 -53.61 -17.50 94.04
CA THR A 452 -54.78 -17.05 94.80
C THR A 452 -55.86 -18.13 94.82
N HIS A 453 -56.12 -18.79 93.68
CA HIS A 453 -57.09 -19.88 93.61
C HIS A 453 -56.69 -21.06 94.53
N LYS A 454 -55.41 -21.46 94.53
CA LYS A 454 -54.87 -22.46 95.46
C LYS A 454 -55.07 -22.03 96.92
N GLY A 455 -54.81 -20.76 97.23
CA GLY A 455 -54.99 -20.20 98.57
C GLY A 455 -56.44 -20.20 99.03
N ILE A 456 -57.39 -19.85 98.15
CA ILE A 456 -58.83 -19.92 98.44
C ILE A 456 -59.25 -21.36 98.76
N ILE A 457 -58.81 -22.34 97.96
CA ILE A 457 -59.10 -23.75 98.21
C ILE A 457 -58.57 -24.17 99.58
N ALA A 458 -57.32 -23.81 99.91
CA ALA A 458 -56.74 -24.11 101.21
C ALA A 458 -57.53 -23.46 102.37
N LEU A 459 -57.97 -22.21 102.21
CA LEU A 459 -58.71 -21.48 103.24
C LEU A 459 -60.11 -22.07 103.46
N VAL A 460 -60.80 -22.49 102.39
CA VAL A 460 -62.09 -23.20 102.51
C VAL A 460 -61.93 -24.49 103.31
N VAL A 461 -60.87 -25.26 103.04
CA VAL A 461 -60.59 -26.50 103.79
C VAL A 461 -60.31 -26.20 105.27
N VAL A 462 -59.47 -25.20 105.57
CA VAL A 462 -59.14 -24.84 106.97
C VAL A 462 -60.37 -24.28 107.70
N GLY A 463 -61.13 -23.39 107.05
CA GLY A 463 -62.33 -22.77 107.63
C GLY A 463 -63.42 -23.80 107.95
N TYR A 464 -63.59 -24.80 107.08
CA TYR A 464 -64.47 -25.94 107.35
C TYR A 464 -64.13 -26.60 108.70
N TYR A 465 -62.85 -26.92 108.93
CA TYR A 465 -62.44 -27.52 110.19
C TYR A 465 -62.66 -26.60 111.38
N ILE A 466 -62.33 -25.31 111.29
CA ILE A 466 -62.57 -24.35 112.38
C ILE A 466 -64.05 -24.30 112.78
N VAL A 467 -64.95 -24.24 111.80
CA VAL A 467 -66.40 -24.23 112.05
C VAL A 467 -66.83 -25.52 112.72
N THR A 468 -66.36 -26.68 112.24
CA THR A 468 -66.69 -27.96 112.88
C THR A 468 -66.21 -28.02 114.33
N PHE A 469 -64.98 -27.60 114.63
CA PHE A 469 -64.45 -27.56 115.99
C PHE A 469 -65.21 -26.57 116.88
N GLY A 470 -65.57 -25.38 116.37
CA GLY A 470 -66.34 -24.40 117.12
C GLY A 470 -67.75 -24.89 117.46
N LEU A 471 -68.40 -25.60 116.54
CA LEU A 471 -69.71 -26.22 116.79
C LEU A 471 -69.63 -27.35 117.82
N ILE A 472 -68.59 -28.18 117.75
CA ILE A 472 -68.33 -29.25 118.74
C ILE A 472 -68.18 -28.64 120.14
N TYR A 473 -67.42 -27.54 120.26
CA TYR A 473 -67.26 -26.85 121.54
C TYR A 473 -68.58 -26.30 122.10
N LYS A 474 -69.44 -25.74 121.24
CA LYS A 474 -70.70 -25.11 121.67
C LYS A 474 -71.80 -26.09 122.04
N TYR A 475 -71.94 -27.21 121.30
CA TYR A 475 -73.08 -28.12 121.41
C TYR A 475 -72.76 -29.49 122.01
N SER A 476 -71.50 -29.71 122.44
CA SER A 476 -70.98 -31.00 122.93
C SER A 476 -70.92 -32.10 121.87
N TRP A 477 -69.99 -33.04 122.06
CA TRP A 477 -69.68 -34.08 121.08
C TRP A 477 -70.86 -35.02 120.78
N ASN A 478 -71.64 -35.39 121.80
CA ASN A 478 -72.74 -36.36 121.66
C ASN A 478 -73.81 -35.94 120.62
N VAL A 479 -74.05 -34.63 120.46
CA VAL A 479 -75.01 -34.13 119.44
C VAL A 479 -74.33 -34.03 118.07
N MET A 480 -73.08 -33.58 118.04
CA MET A 480 -72.36 -33.33 116.79
C MET A 480 -71.84 -34.60 116.09
N GLU A 481 -71.70 -35.72 116.81
CA GLU A 481 -71.17 -36.98 116.26
C GLU A 481 -71.93 -37.44 115.00
N GLN A 482 -73.27 -37.42 115.04
CA GLN A 482 -74.11 -37.84 113.91
C GLN A 482 -73.91 -36.93 112.68
N PHE A 483 -73.85 -35.61 112.89
CA PHE A 483 -73.61 -34.65 111.81
C PHE A 483 -72.20 -34.78 111.23
N THR A 484 -71.22 -35.06 112.08
CA THR A 484 -69.83 -35.24 111.65
C THR A 484 -69.70 -36.49 110.77
N TYR A 485 -70.38 -37.59 111.12
CA TYR A 485 -70.44 -38.79 110.28
C TYR A 485 -71.11 -38.54 108.93
N ILE A 486 -72.23 -37.81 108.91
CA ILE A 486 -72.93 -37.49 107.66
C ILE A 486 -72.04 -36.62 106.76
N ILE A 487 -71.44 -35.55 107.29
CA ILE A 487 -70.69 -34.57 106.50
C ILE A 487 -69.29 -35.07 106.12
N ASN A 488 -68.56 -35.73 107.03
CA ASN A 488 -67.20 -36.22 106.75
C ASN A 488 -67.14 -37.65 106.20
N GLY A 489 -68.13 -38.48 106.53
CA GLY A 489 -68.16 -39.89 106.11
C GLY A 489 -69.01 -40.09 104.86
N ALA A 490 -70.33 -39.90 104.98
CA ALA A 490 -71.26 -40.29 103.92
C ALA A 490 -71.26 -39.32 102.73
N MET A 491 -71.32 -38.01 102.99
CA MET A 491 -71.47 -36.98 101.95
C MET A 491 -70.31 -36.94 100.93
N PRO A 492 -69.02 -37.02 101.31
CA PRO A 492 -67.92 -36.94 100.35
C PRO A 492 -67.89 -38.14 99.40
N ILE A 493 -68.26 -39.33 99.89
CA ILE A 493 -68.35 -40.56 99.09
C ILE A 493 -69.46 -40.40 98.05
N VAL A 494 -70.64 -39.92 98.46
CA VAL A 494 -71.77 -39.68 97.55
C VAL A 494 -71.40 -38.62 96.50
N LEU A 495 -70.78 -37.51 96.89
CA LEU A 495 -70.32 -36.47 95.97
C LEU A 495 -69.24 -36.96 94.99
N PHE A 496 -68.33 -37.83 95.44
CA PHE A 496 -67.31 -38.44 94.59
C PHE A 496 -67.92 -39.31 93.48
N PHE A 497 -68.90 -40.15 93.81
CA PHE A 497 -69.61 -40.97 92.83
C PHE A 497 -70.43 -40.12 91.86
N LEU A 498 -71.13 -39.10 92.37
CA LEU A 498 -71.86 -38.12 91.55
C LEU A 498 -70.96 -37.39 90.55
N TYR A 499 -69.80 -36.88 91.00
CA TYR A 499 -68.85 -36.22 90.11
C TYR A 499 -68.31 -37.18 89.03
N SER A 500 -67.98 -38.41 89.43
CA SER A 500 -67.45 -39.42 88.50
C SER A 500 -68.48 -39.84 87.45
N LEU A 501 -69.76 -39.88 87.80
CA LEU A 501 -70.87 -40.15 86.87
C LEU A 501 -71.11 -38.97 85.92
N ILE A 502 -71.11 -37.72 86.41
CA ILE A 502 -71.43 -36.55 85.59
C ILE A 502 -70.31 -36.21 84.60
N PHE A 503 -69.06 -36.32 85.01
CA PHE A 503 -67.92 -35.88 84.21
C PHE A 503 -67.15 -37.04 83.55
N GLU A 504 -67.60 -38.28 83.76
CA GLU A 504 -66.97 -39.53 83.28
C GLU A 504 -65.46 -39.59 83.56
N LYS A 505 -65.01 -38.90 84.61
CA LYS A 505 -63.61 -38.77 85.01
C LYS A 505 -63.48 -38.97 86.50
N LYS A 506 -62.43 -39.70 86.90
CA LYS A 506 -62.04 -39.77 88.31
C LYS A 506 -61.62 -38.36 88.75
N PRO A 507 -62.15 -37.80 89.86
CA PRO A 507 -61.71 -36.51 90.34
C PRO A 507 -60.25 -36.61 90.76
N ASN A 508 -59.35 -36.12 89.89
CA ASN A 508 -57.92 -36.10 90.12
C ASN A 508 -57.48 -34.67 90.45
N ILE A 509 -57.16 -34.44 91.72
CA ILE A 509 -56.71 -33.14 92.23
C ILE A 509 -55.38 -32.72 91.56
N LEU A 510 -54.53 -33.69 91.16
CA LEU A 510 -53.25 -33.42 90.51
C LEU A 510 -53.40 -32.89 89.07
N GLU A 511 -54.46 -33.30 88.36
CA GLU A 511 -54.75 -32.82 86.99
C GLU A 511 -55.59 -31.54 86.95
N TYR A 512 -56.37 -31.29 88.00
CA TYR A 512 -57.25 -30.12 88.08
C TYR A 512 -56.47 -28.80 88.02
N ILE A 513 -55.36 -28.70 88.77
CA ILE A 513 -54.58 -27.45 88.87
C ILE A 513 -53.90 -27.07 87.53
N PRO A 514 -53.19 -27.97 86.82
CA PRO A 514 -52.64 -27.69 85.48
C PRO A 514 -53.72 -27.32 84.46
N ALA A 515 -54.83 -28.06 84.41
CA ALA A 515 -55.92 -27.77 83.47
C ALA A 515 -56.58 -26.40 83.75
N LYS A 516 -56.73 -26.05 85.04
CA LYS A 516 -57.21 -24.73 85.45
C LYS A 516 -56.20 -23.62 85.10
N LYS A 517 -54.90 -23.88 85.21
CA LYS A 517 -53.83 -22.94 84.84
C LYS A 517 -53.87 -22.63 83.34
N GLU A 518 -54.00 -23.64 82.48
CA GLU A 518 -54.11 -23.41 81.03
C GLU A 518 -55.39 -22.64 80.66
N LYS A 519 -56.53 -22.96 81.29
CA LYS A 519 -57.77 -22.19 81.08
C LYS A 519 -57.64 -20.73 81.54
N ILE A 520 -56.95 -20.48 82.64
CA ILE A 520 -56.65 -19.09 83.11
C ILE A 520 -55.67 -18.41 82.15
N ARG A 521 -54.69 -19.14 81.61
CA ARG A 521 -53.72 -18.63 80.65
C ARG A 521 -54.39 -18.19 79.36
N SER A 522 -55.24 -19.04 78.77
CA SER A 522 -55.97 -18.70 77.55
C SER A 522 -56.91 -17.51 77.76
N LEU A 523 -57.58 -17.43 78.92
CA LEU A 523 -58.41 -16.28 79.27
C LEU A 523 -57.58 -15.01 79.44
N VAL A 524 -56.47 -15.05 80.18
CA VAL A 524 -55.61 -13.87 80.39
C VAL A 524 -55.01 -13.40 79.05
N TYR A 525 -54.55 -14.32 78.20
CA TYR A 525 -54.00 -13.95 76.89
C TYR A 525 -55.10 -13.37 75.98
N SER A 526 -56.34 -13.89 76.05
CA SER A 526 -57.49 -13.32 75.33
C SER A 526 -57.91 -11.95 75.88
N ASP A 527 -57.95 -11.78 77.21
CA ASP A 527 -58.33 -10.52 77.87
C ASP A 527 -57.39 -9.37 77.49
N PHE A 528 -56.10 -9.69 77.30
CA PHE A 528 -55.07 -8.74 76.88
C PHE A 528 -54.79 -8.76 75.37
N ASN A 529 -55.60 -9.48 74.58
CA ASN A 529 -55.46 -9.62 73.13
C ASN A 529 -54.02 -9.97 72.69
N PHE A 530 -53.37 -10.89 73.41
CA PHE A 530 -51.98 -11.27 73.17
C PHE A 530 -51.88 -12.23 71.98
N GLU A 531 -51.26 -11.75 70.90
CA GLU A 531 -51.05 -12.51 69.68
C GLU A 531 -49.84 -13.45 69.79
N VAL A 532 -50.10 -14.73 70.06
CA VAL A 532 -49.05 -15.77 70.20
C VAL A 532 -48.35 -16.04 68.87
N GLU A 533 -49.07 -15.96 67.75
CA GLU A 533 -48.55 -16.22 66.40
C GLU A 533 -47.44 -15.23 66.01
N LYS A 534 -47.57 -13.95 66.37
CA LYS A 534 -46.52 -12.93 66.14
C LYS A 534 -45.20 -13.24 66.86
N LEU A 535 -45.24 -13.98 67.97
CA LEU A 535 -44.03 -14.34 68.72
C LEU A 535 -43.19 -15.41 68.00
N GLU A 536 -43.83 -16.22 67.15
CA GLU A 536 -43.16 -17.26 66.35
C GLU A 536 -42.67 -16.72 65.00
N THR A 537 -43.39 -15.75 64.40
CA THR A 537 -43.06 -15.20 63.09
C THR A 537 -42.00 -14.09 63.12
N LEU A 538 -42.03 -13.20 64.12
CA LEU A 538 -41.10 -12.06 64.21
C LEU A 538 -39.61 -12.46 64.22
N PRO A 539 -39.16 -13.53 64.91
CA PRO A 539 -37.76 -13.97 64.85
C PRO A 539 -37.32 -14.42 63.45
N LEU A 540 -38.23 -15.01 62.66
CA LEU A 540 -37.95 -15.43 61.29
C LEU A 540 -37.84 -14.21 60.35
N GLU A 541 -38.73 -13.23 60.50
CA GLU A 541 -38.68 -11.97 59.76
C GLU A 541 -37.41 -11.16 60.07
N ILE A 542 -36.98 -11.14 61.33
CA ILE A 542 -35.72 -10.49 61.76
C ILE A 542 -34.52 -11.17 61.07
N ALA A 543 -34.47 -12.49 61.03
CA ALA A 543 -33.38 -13.23 60.39
C ALA A 543 -33.32 -13.01 58.86
N ASP A 544 -34.47 -12.90 58.18
CA ASP A 544 -34.54 -12.58 56.75
C ASP A 544 -34.05 -11.16 56.45
N LEU A 545 -34.42 -10.18 57.29
CA LEU A 545 -33.94 -8.80 57.16
C LEU A 545 -32.43 -8.69 57.42
N GLU A 546 -31.89 -9.38 58.42
CA GLU A 546 -30.44 -9.42 58.69
C GLU A 546 -29.66 -10.01 57.51
N LYS A 547 -30.20 -11.04 56.87
CA LYS A 547 -29.60 -11.62 55.65
C LYS A 547 -29.57 -10.61 54.50
N LYS A 548 -30.68 -9.94 54.21
CA LYS A 548 -30.76 -8.92 53.14
C LYS A 548 -29.80 -7.75 53.37
N ILE A 549 -29.64 -7.31 54.61
CA ILE A 549 -28.68 -6.25 54.98
C ILE A 549 -27.24 -6.71 54.74
N ASN A 550 -26.90 -7.95 55.10
CA ASN A 550 -25.56 -8.49 54.88
C ASN A 550 -25.23 -8.67 53.40
N ASP A 551 -26.19 -9.13 52.60
CA ASP A 551 -26.01 -9.27 51.15
C ASP A 551 -25.71 -7.90 50.51
N ILE A 552 -26.45 -6.84 50.91
CA ILE A 552 -26.23 -5.47 50.45
C ILE A 552 -24.87 -4.90 50.91
N LYS A 553 -24.41 -5.21 52.12
CA LYS A 553 -23.09 -4.77 52.63
C LYS A 553 -21.91 -5.52 52.00
N SER A 554 -22.16 -6.69 51.41
CA SER A 554 -21.13 -7.52 50.76
C SER A 554 -20.92 -7.21 49.27
N THR A 555 -21.79 -6.38 48.68
CA THR A 555 -21.72 -5.87 47.30
C THR A 555 -21.06 -4.50 47.31
#